data_AF-A0A0Q8ZX69-F1
#
_entry.id   AF-A0A0Q8ZX69-F1
#
_cell.length_a   1.000
_cell.length_b   1.000
_cell.length_c   1.000
_cell.angle_alpha   90.00
_cell.angle_beta   90.00
_cell.angle_gamma   90.00
#
_symmetry.space_group_name_H-M   'P 1'
#
loop_
_entity.id
_entity.type
_entity.pdbx_description
1 polymer ?
#
loop_
_entity_poly.entity_id
_entity_poly.type
_entity_poly.pdbx_seq_one_letter_code
_entity_poly.pdbx_strand_id
1 'polypeptide(L)'
;MVSQNITKTAFALNNVLIENITTMNFENLSNDFGISLAIFEEIKEELFEYFSTEDFPKLKIVETHFSIFKYDSSEDFGIEAKLFTADNKETELTLHTEFCNNSLRFKLIEVM
;
A
#
# COMPACT_ATOMS: atom_id res chain seq x y z
N MET A 1 -2.51 -16.15 -15.52
CA MET A 1 -3.72 -15.39 -15.12
C MET A 1 -3.82 -15.45 -13.61
N VAL A 2 -3.81 -14.30 -12.92
CA VAL A 2 -3.92 -14.25 -11.44
C VAL A 2 -5.32 -14.70 -11.03
N SER A 3 -5.45 -15.49 -9.96
CA SER A 3 -6.77 -15.94 -9.51
C SER A 3 -7.59 -14.77 -8.94
N GLN A 4 -8.91 -14.79 -9.14
CA GLN A 4 -9.81 -13.77 -8.58
C GLN A 4 -9.75 -13.73 -7.04
N ASN A 5 -9.54 -14.88 -6.40
CA ASN A 5 -9.39 -14.95 -4.94
C ASN A 5 -8.13 -14.23 -4.46
N ILE A 6 -6.99 -14.45 -5.14
CA ILE A 6 -5.74 -13.75 -4.82
C ILE A 6 -5.92 -12.25 -4.97
N THR A 7 -6.53 -11.82 -6.08
CA THR A 7 -6.78 -10.39 -6.35
C THR A 7 -7.62 -9.75 -5.26
N LYS A 8 -8.74 -10.39 -4.85
CA LYS A 8 -9.61 -9.89 -3.78
C LYS A 8 -8.90 -9.81 -2.42
N THR A 9 -8.15 -10.85 -2.06
CA THR A 9 -7.40 -10.87 -0.80
C THR A 9 -6.32 -9.80 -0.78
N ALA A 10 -5.54 -9.69 -1.86
CA ALA A 10 -4.50 -8.68 -2.00
C ALA A 10 -5.06 -7.25 -1.94
N PHE A 11 -6.19 -7.00 -2.62
CA PHE A 11 -6.88 -5.72 -2.57
C PHE A 11 -7.35 -5.39 -1.15
N ALA A 12 -7.98 -6.33 -0.44
CA ALA A 12 -8.44 -6.12 0.93
C ALA A 12 -7.28 -5.80 1.87
N LEU A 13 -6.18 -6.55 1.80
CA LEU A 13 -5.00 -6.31 2.64
C LEU A 13 -4.34 -4.97 2.35
N ASN A 14 -4.26 -4.55 1.07
CA ASN A 14 -3.72 -3.24 0.71
C ASN A 14 -4.59 -2.09 1.26
N ASN A 15 -5.91 -2.26 1.29
CA ASN A 15 -6.80 -1.26 1.92
C ASN A 15 -6.57 -1.16 3.44
N VAL A 16 -6.36 -2.29 4.12
CA VAL A 16 -6.01 -2.28 5.55
C VAL A 16 -4.64 -1.65 5.78
N LEU A 17 -3.65 -1.95 4.92
CA LEU A 17 -2.33 -1.36 4.99
C LEU A 17 -2.39 0.17 4.87
N ILE A 18 -3.05 0.70 3.84
CA ILE A 18 -3.11 2.15 3.61
C ILE A 18 -3.88 2.89 4.71
N GLU A 19 -4.92 2.25 5.29
CA GLU A 19 -5.63 2.80 6.44
C GLU A 19 -4.71 2.94 7.65
N ASN A 20 -3.92 1.91 7.96
CA ASN A 20 -2.97 1.95 9.07
C ASN A 20 -1.82 2.94 8.81
N ILE A 21 -1.35 3.06 7.56
CA ILE A 21 -0.37 4.08 7.15
C ILE A 21 -0.94 5.48 7.41
N THR A 22 -2.16 5.74 6.92
CA THR A 22 -2.72 7.10 7.01
C THR A 22 -3.08 7.50 8.45
N THR A 23 -3.43 6.53 9.28
CA THR A 23 -3.69 6.77 10.72
C THR A 23 -2.42 6.74 11.57
N MET A 24 -1.25 6.57 10.96
CA MET A 24 0.04 6.51 11.64
C MET A 24 0.08 5.45 12.75
N ASN A 25 -0.61 4.32 12.52
CA ASN A 25 -0.74 3.24 13.49
C ASN A 25 0.45 2.28 13.39
N PHE A 26 1.59 2.67 13.97
CA PHE A 26 2.81 1.87 13.94
C PHE A 26 2.64 0.46 14.53
N GLU A 27 1.84 0.30 15.59
CA GLU A 27 1.62 -1.00 16.22
C GLU A 27 1.02 -2.02 15.25
N ASN A 28 -0.04 -1.63 14.54
CA ASN A 28 -0.67 -2.50 13.53
C ASN A 28 0.24 -2.71 12.31
N LEU A 29 0.94 -1.66 11.85
CA LEU A 29 1.89 -1.78 10.75
C LEU A 29 3.01 -2.78 11.06
N SER A 30 3.53 -2.74 12.28
CA SER A 30 4.54 -3.67 12.77
C SER A 30 3.98 -5.09 12.91
N ASN A 31 2.83 -5.25 13.56
CA ASN A 31 2.28 -6.57 13.87
C ASN A 31 1.72 -7.31 12.65
N ASP A 32 1.00 -6.61 11.78
CA ASP A 32 0.25 -7.23 10.67
C ASP A 32 1.04 -7.27 9.36
N PHE A 33 1.96 -6.32 9.17
CA PHE A 33 2.71 -6.16 7.92
C PHE A 33 4.22 -6.24 8.08
N GLY A 34 4.72 -6.41 9.32
CA GLY A 34 6.16 -6.50 9.60
C GLY A 34 6.93 -5.21 9.30
N ILE A 35 6.25 -4.06 9.30
CA ILE A 35 6.89 -2.76 9.05
C ILE A 35 7.75 -2.39 10.26
N SER A 36 9.05 -2.23 10.02
CA SER A 36 9.99 -1.76 11.04
C SER A 36 9.84 -0.26 11.29
N LEU A 37 10.36 0.23 12.42
CA LEU A 37 10.35 1.66 12.72
C LEU A 37 11.06 2.49 11.63
N ALA A 38 12.16 1.96 11.06
CA ALA A 38 12.88 2.65 9.99
C ALA A 38 12.00 2.84 8.74
N ILE A 39 11.31 1.78 8.31
CA ILE A 39 10.39 1.83 7.16
C ILE A 39 9.19 2.73 7.47
N PHE A 40 8.71 2.73 8.71
CA PHE A 40 7.62 3.61 9.13
C PHE A 40 8.01 5.09 9.02
N GLU A 41 9.20 5.46 9.47
CA GLU A 41 9.71 6.83 9.32
C GLU A 41 9.92 7.19 7.84
N GLU A 42 10.42 6.28 7.00
CA GLU A 42 10.53 6.49 5.55
C GLU A 42 9.16 6.76 4.91
N ILE A 43 8.13 5.98 5.24
CA ILE A 43 6.75 6.21 4.78
C ILE A 43 6.27 7.60 5.21
N LYS A 44 6.51 7.97 6.47
CA LYS A 44 6.09 9.26 7.00
C LYS A 44 6.79 10.42 6.28
N GLU A 45 8.08 10.28 6.00
CA GLU A 45 8.88 11.27 5.29
C GLU A 45 8.37 11.46 3.86
N GLU A 46 8.14 10.37 3.12
CA GLU A 46 7.57 10.41 1.75
C GLU A 46 6.19 11.10 1.71
N LEU A 47 5.31 10.75 2.65
CA LEU A 47 3.99 11.37 2.74
C LEU A 47 4.10 12.85 3.12
N PHE A 48 5.05 13.22 3.98
CA PHE A 48 5.30 14.61 4.36
C PHE A 48 5.86 15.42 3.20
N GLU A 49 6.78 14.86 2.41
CA GLU A 49 7.30 15.50 1.21
C GLU A 49 6.18 15.78 0.19
N TYR A 50 5.29 14.82 -0.03
CA TYR A 50 4.17 14.98 -0.96
C TYR A 50 3.08 15.94 -0.46
N PHE A 51 2.62 15.79 0.78
CA PHE A 51 1.50 16.60 1.30
C PHE A 51 1.93 17.92 1.95
N SER A 52 3.22 18.07 2.29
CA SER A 52 3.76 19.21 3.03
C SER A 52 3.07 19.48 4.37
N THR A 53 2.55 18.44 5.03
CA THR A 53 1.85 18.51 6.33
C THR A 53 1.99 17.19 7.09
N GLU A 54 1.98 17.23 8.41
CA GLU A 54 1.92 16.02 9.27
C GLU A 54 0.48 15.49 9.43
N ASP A 55 -0.52 16.32 9.10
CA ASP A 55 -1.94 15.93 9.08
C ASP A 55 -2.31 15.35 7.71
N PHE A 56 -1.91 14.10 7.46
CA PHE A 56 -2.15 13.46 6.16
C PHE A 56 -3.66 13.25 5.89
N PRO A 57 -4.15 13.55 4.67
CA PRO A 57 -5.51 13.22 4.30
C PRO A 57 -5.68 11.70 4.26
N LYS A 58 -6.86 11.20 4.63
CA LYS A 58 -7.20 9.77 4.48
C LYS A 58 -6.98 9.31 3.04
N LEU A 59 -6.18 8.25 2.86
CA LEU A 59 -5.89 7.64 1.57
C LEU A 59 -6.68 6.34 1.39
N LYS A 60 -6.96 6.00 0.14
CA LYS A 60 -7.65 4.77 -0.26
C LYS A 60 -7.16 4.30 -1.62
N ILE A 61 -7.50 3.06 -1.94
CA ILE A 61 -7.23 2.45 -3.24
C ILE A 61 -8.57 2.20 -3.94
N VAL A 62 -8.61 2.47 -5.24
CA VAL A 62 -9.77 2.20 -6.08
C VAL A 62 -9.49 0.95 -6.92
N GLU A 63 -10.44 0.01 -6.99
CA GLU A 63 -10.26 -1.29 -7.66
C GLU A 63 -9.86 -1.15 -9.14
N THR A 64 -10.33 -0.11 -9.83
CA THR A 64 -9.96 0.17 -11.23
C THR A 64 -8.51 0.63 -11.41
N HIS A 65 -7.84 1.04 -10.33
CA HIS A 65 -6.44 1.47 -10.30
C HIS A 65 -5.58 0.55 -9.43
N PHE A 66 -6.01 -0.71 -9.30
CA PHE A 66 -5.28 -1.76 -8.62
C PHE A 66 -4.81 -2.79 -9.65
N SER A 67 -3.49 -2.92 -9.78
CA SER A 67 -2.84 -3.89 -10.67
C SER A 67 -2.15 -4.96 -9.84
N ILE A 68 -2.32 -6.21 -10.25
CA ILE A 68 -1.60 -7.35 -9.68
C ILE A 68 -1.03 -8.20 -10.81
N PHE A 69 0.26 -8.52 -10.71
CA PHE A 69 0.98 -9.31 -11.70
C PHE A 69 1.81 -10.38 -11.01
N LYS A 70 2.00 -11.52 -11.68
CA LYS A 70 2.84 -12.61 -11.18
C LYS A 70 4.28 -12.34 -11.60
N TYR A 71 5.25 -12.54 -10.70
CA TYR A 71 6.66 -12.48 -11.09
C TYR A 71 7.04 -13.69 -11.96
N ASP A 72 7.91 -13.47 -12.94
CA ASP A 72 8.34 -14.54 -13.86
C ASP A 72 9.18 -15.63 -13.16
N SER A 73 9.87 -15.25 -12.08
CA SER A 73 10.84 -16.11 -11.37
C SER A 73 10.36 -16.64 -10.02
N SER A 74 9.13 -16.33 -9.59
CA SER A 74 8.59 -16.83 -8.31
C SER A 74 7.08 -17.09 -8.37
N GLU A 75 6.56 -17.70 -7.30
CA GLU A 75 5.11 -17.85 -7.10
C GLU A 75 4.48 -16.62 -6.45
N ASP A 76 5.24 -15.53 -6.29
CA ASP A 76 4.80 -14.31 -5.65
C ASP A 76 4.16 -13.36 -6.68
N PHE A 77 3.43 -12.38 -6.16
CA PHE A 77 2.76 -11.37 -6.96
C PHE A 77 3.25 -9.98 -6.59
N GLY A 78 3.55 -9.16 -7.61
CA GLY A 78 3.75 -7.73 -7.47
C GLY A 78 2.41 -7.00 -7.59
N ILE A 79 2.26 -5.93 -6.81
CA ILE A 79 1.05 -5.12 -6.76
C ILE A 79 1.44 -3.65 -6.90
N GLU A 80 0.69 -2.95 -7.74
CA GLU A 80 0.76 -1.50 -7.94
C GLU A 80 -0.63 -0.93 -7.74
N ALA A 81 -0.77 0.01 -6.82
CA ALA A 81 -2.05 0.60 -6.46
C ALA A 81 -1.94 2.11 -6.41
N LYS A 82 -2.69 2.80 -7.27
CA LYS A 82 -2.76 4.27 -7.22
C LYS A 82 -3.53 4.71 -5.99
N LEU A 83 -3.01 5.72 -5.30
CA LEU A 83 -3.64 6.26 -4.11
C LEU A 83 -4.58 7.41 -4.46
N PHE A 84 -5.69 7.46 -3.74
CA PHE A 84 -6.68 8.52 -3.83
C PHE A 84 -6.93 9.03 -2.43
N THR A 85 -7.24 10.32 -2.31
CA THR A 85 -7.79 10.84 -1.06
C THR A 85 -9.22 10.30 -0.84
N ALA A 86 -9.71 10.39 0.39
CA ALA A 86 -11.05 9.92 0.75
C ALA A 86 -12.18 10.55 -0.10
N ASP A 87 -12.02 11.79 -0.53
CA ASP A 87 -12.91 12.53 -1.44
C ASP A 87 -12.76 12.17 -2.93
N ASN A 88 -12.01 11.09 -3.24
CA ASN A 88 -11.72 10.60 -4.60
C ASN A 88 -10.82 11.50 -5.44
N LYS A 89 -10.01 12.37 -4.83
CA LYS A 89 -8.98 13.07 -5.58
C LYS A 89 -7.81 12.10 -5.82
N GLU A 90 -7.47 11.94 -7.09
CA GLU A 90 -6.29 11.20 -7.51
C GLU A 90 -5.02 11.89 -6.99
N THR A 91 -4.11 11.13 -6.39
CA THR A 91 -2.78 11.61 -6.02
C THR A 91 -1.75 11.14 -7.06
N GLU A 92 -0.55 11.71 -7.01
CA GLU A 92 0.60 11.19 -7.76
C GLU A 92 1.28 10.04 -7.01
N LEU A 93 0.73 9.59 -5.87
CA LEU A 93 1.31 8.52 -5.08
C LEU A 93 0.87 7.14 -5.58
N THR A 94 1.83 6.24 -5.72
CA THR A 94 1.60 4.82 -6.00
C THR A 94 2.14 3.98 -4.84
N LEU A 95 1.31 3.06 -4.35
CA LEU A 95 1.69 2.06 -3.36
C LEU A 95 2.14 0.79 -4.06
N HIS A 96 3.36 0.35 -3.74
CA HIS A 96 3.93 -0.89 -4.22
C HIS A 96 3.96 -1.91 -3.09
N THR A 97 3.42 -3.10 -3.34
CA THR A 97 3.42 -4.21 -2.39
C THR A 97 3.72 -5.54 -3.07
N GLU A 98 4.14 -6.51 -2.28
CA GLU A 98 4.26 -7.91 -2.70
C GLU A 98 3.24 -8.77 -1.95
N PHE A 99 2.67 -9.74 -2.65
CA PHE A 99 1.80 -10.74 -2.05
C PHE A 99 2.39 -12.14 -2.23
N CYS A 100 2.66 -12.79 -1.10
CA CYS A 100 3.31 -14.09 -1.01
C CYS A 100 2.65 -14.90 0.11
N ASN A 101 2.28 -16.16 -0.16
CA ASN A 101 1.72 -17.09 0.84
C ASN A 101 0.55 -16.52 1.67
N ASN A 102 -0.39 -15.81 1.02
CA ASN A 102 -1.52 -15.13 1.67
C ASN A 102 -1.15 -13.97 2.61
N SER A 103 0.09 -13.48 2.54
CA SER A 103 0.55 -12.32 3.30
C SER A 103 0.96 -11.19 2.36
N LEU A 104 0.68 -9.96 2.78
CA LEU A 104 1.10 -8.75 2.08
C LEU A 104 2.38 -8.22 2.70
N ARG A 105 3.31 -7.76 1.86
CA ARG A 105 4.55 -7.11 2.27
C ARG A 105 4.63 -5.73 1.66
N PHE A 106 4.87 -4.73 2.49
CA PHE A 106 5.16 -3.38 2.02
C PHE A 106 6.47 -3.35 1.22
N LYS A 107 6.51 -2.55 0.16
CA LYS A 107 7.75 -2.23 -0.56
C LYS A 107 8.09 -0.77 -0.43
N LEU A 108 7.26 0.09 -0.99
CA LEU A 108 7.45 1.53 -0.99
C LEU A 108 6.14 2.25 -1.33
N ILE A 109 6.12 3.54 -1.03
CA ILE A 109 5.25 4.54 -1.66
C ILE A 109 6.19 5.46 -2.43
N GLU A 110 5.84 5.79 -3.66
CA GLU A 110 6.59 6.77 -4.46
C GLU A 110 5.65 7.70 -5.21
N VAL A 111 6.16 8.87 -5.59
CA VAL A 111 5.53 9.82 -6.49
C VAL A 111 5.80 9.41 -7.95
N MET A 112 4.75 9.19 -8.75
CA MET A 112 4.80 8.80 -10.17
C MET A 112 4.07 9.79 -11.10
#